data_AF-A0A6J4JLH8-F1
#
_entry.id   AF-A0A6J4JLH8-F1
#
_cell.length_a   1.000
_cell.length_b   1.000
_cell.length_c   1.000
_cell.angle_alpha   90.00
_cell.angle_beta   90.00
_cell.angle_gamma   90.00
#
_symmetry.space_group_name_H-M   'P 1'
#
loop_
_entity.id
_entity.type
_entity.pdbx_description
1 polymer ?
#
loop_
_entity_poly.entity_id
_entity_poly.type
_entity_poly.pdbx_seq_one_letter_code
_entity_poly.pdbx_strand_id
1 'polypeptide(L)'
;MTLWNRVVRHSLLIALALSAGFGIQLADRVIFSRALSRPVVIEEPFIFVWNALFTAMPMIALALQARQHLLAWLTGFAASAWLTWWWLQKGIAYQLNPDGSGVDMGGAMLMLFAPFVITAACLWLNKRLFPNDANGS
;
A
#
# COMPACT_ATOMS: atom_id res chain seq x y z
N MET A 1 -6.53 -23.55 -13.07
CA MET A 1 -6.17 -23.47 -11.63
C MET A 1 -7.15 -22.54 -10.95
N THR A 2 -7.89 -23.02 -9.94
CA THR A 2 -8.90 -22.22 -9.21
C THR A 2 -8.24 -21.14 -8.35
N LEU A 3 -8.96 -20.07 -8.02
CA LEU A 3 -8.49 -18.99 -7.14
C LEU A 3 -8.00 -19.54 -5.79
N TRP A 4 -8.76 -20.50 -5.23
CA TRP A 4 -8.43 -21.20 -3.98
C TRP A 4 -7.04 -21.84 -4.02
N ASN A 5 -6.70 -22.55 -5.11
CA ASN A 5 -5.39 -23.20 -5.25
C ASN A 5 -4.25 -22.18 -5.33
N ARG A 6 -4.50 -20.97 -5.85
CA ARG A 6 -3.50 -19.90 -5.87
C ARG A 6 -3.27 -19.30 -4.49
N VAL A 7 -4.33 -19.09 -3.72
CA VAL A 7 -4.26 -18.57 -2.35
C VAL A 7 -3.47 -19.52 -1.44
N VAL A 8 -3.77 -20.82 -1.50
CA VAL A 8 -3.06 -21.83 -0.69
C VAL A 8 -1.58 -21.87 -1.06
N ARG A 9 -1.26 -21.88 -2.36
CA ARG A 9 0.12 -21.95 -2.87
C ARG A 9 0.94 -20.70 -2.53
N HIS A 10 0.34 -19.52 -2.55
CA HIS A 10 1.03 -18.24 -2.33
C HIS A 10 0.69 -17.60 -0.97
N SER A 11 0.22 -18.41 -0.02
CA SER A 11 -0.18 -17.98 1.32
C SER A 11 0.93 -17.20 2.05
N LEU A 12 2.18 -17.63 1.93
CA LEU A 12 3.34 -16.94 2.51
C LEU A 12 3.54 -15.53 1.93
N LEU A 13 3.35 -15.36 0.62
CA LEU A 13 3.53 -14.06 -0.03
C LEU A 13 2.38 -13.10 0.28
N ILE A 14 1.16 -13.63 0.40
CA ILE A 14 0.00 -12.87 0.87
C ILE A 14 0.25 -12.44 2.32
N ALA A 15 0.74 -13.33 3.19
CA ALA A 15 1.08 -13.00 4.57
C ALA A 15 2.18 -11.94 4.66
N LEU A 16 3.21 -12.00 3.81
CA LEU A 16 4.25 -10.98 3.71
C LEU A 16 3.69 -9.64 3.23
N ALA A 17 2.83 -9.64 2.22
CA ALA A 17 2.17 -8.42 1.73
C ALA A 17 1.30 -7.76 2.80
N LEU A 18 0.52 -8.56 3.54
CA LEU A 18 -0.27 -8.07 4.67
C LEU A 18 0.62 -7.51 5.77
N SER A 19 1.65 -8.25 6.17
CA SER A 19 2.62 -7.80 7.19
C SER A 19 3.27 -6.48 6.80
N ALA A 20 3.63 -6.31 5.53
CA ALA A 20 4.19 -5.07 5.01
C ALA A 20 3.18 -3.91 5.06
N GLY A 21 1.93 -4.12 4.63
CA GLY A 21 0.89 -3.10 4.69
C GLY A 21 0.56 -2.66 6.12
N PHE A 22 0.40 -3.61 7.04
CA PHE A 22 0.22 -3.32 8.47
C PHE A 22 1.45 -2.66 9.08
N GLY A 23 2.65 -3.09 8.71
CA GLY A 23 3.90 -2.50 9.17
C GLY A 23 4.03 -1.03 8.77
N ILE A 24 3.70 -0.69 7.52
CA ILE A 24 3.69 0.71 7.04
C ILE A 24 2.69 1.55 7.85
N GLN A 25 1.45 1.08 8.01
CA GLN A 25 0.43 1.82 8.75
C GLN A 25 0.74 1.95 10.24
N LEU A 26 1.35 0.94 10.85
CA LEU A 26 1.79 1.01 12.24
C LEU A 26 2.93 2.01 12.40
N ALA A 27 3.92 1.97 11.51
CA ALA A 27 5.01 2.94 11.49
C ALA A 27 4.50 4.37 11.31
N ASP A 28 3.53 4.57 10.42
CA ASP A 28 2.85 5.86 10.20
C ASP A 28 2.29 6.43 11.51
N ARG A 29 1.53 5.61 12.26
CA ARG A 29 0.95 6.01 13.55
C ARG A 29 2.00 6.31 14.60
N VAL A 30 3.06 5.51 14.67
CA VAL A 30 4.17 5.75 15.60
C VAL A 30 4.85 7.08 15.27
N ILE A 31 5.16 7.33 14.00
CA ILE A 31 5.85 8.55 13.58
C ILE A 31 4.96 9.77 13.81
N PHE A 32 3.68 9.71 13.42
CA PHE A 32 2.72 10.79 13.66
C PHE A 32 2.63 11.16 15.15
N SER A 33 2.48 10.15 16.01
CA SER A 33 2.36 10.32 17.46
C SER A 33 3.63 10.92 18.06
N ARG A 34 4.80 10.45 17.61
CA ARG A 34 6.11 10.98 18.03
C ARG A 34 6.31 12.42 17.57
N ALA A 35 5.95 12.75 16.33
CA ALA A 35 6.11 14.09 15.78
C ALA A 35 5.26 15.13 16.52
N LEU A 36 4.08 14.73 17.02
CA LEU A 36 3.16 15.61 17.74
C LEU A 36 3.23 15.49 19.27
N SER A 37 4.17 14.70 19.81
CA SER A 37 4.26 14.39 21.25
C SER A 37 2.94 13.89 21.85
N ARG A 38 2.19 13.09 21.09
CA ARG A 38 0.91 12.49 21.50
C ARG A 38 1.06 10.99 21.78
N PRO A 39 0.18 10.40 22.61
CA PRO A 39 0.15 8.94 22.77
C PRO A 39 -0.17 8.25 21.44
N VAL A 40 0.39 7.05 21.24
CA VAL A 40 0.03 6.21 20.09
C VAL A 40 -1.34 5.62 20.36
N VAL A 41 -2.35 6.08 19.62
CA VAL A 41 -3.73 5.60 19.73
C VAL A 41 -4.24 5.17 18.35
N ILE A 42 -4.99 4.07 18.33
CA ILE A 42 -5.74 3.61 17.17
C ILE A 42 -7.21 3.95 17.44
N GLU A 43 -7.57 5.22 17.21
CA GLU A 43 -8.91 5.74 17.51
C GLU A 43 -9.98 5.18 16.54
N GLU A 44 -9.55 4.64 15.40
CA GLU A 44 -10.43 4.08 14.37
C GLU A 44 -9.86 2.76 13.83
N PRO A 45 -10.03 1.64 14.56
CA PRO A 45 -9.41 0.37 14.21
C PRO A 45 -9.87 -0.17 12.85
N PHE A 46 -11.12 0.08 12.46
CA PHE A 46 -11.62 -0.30 11.15
C PHE A 46 -10.91 0.44 10.01
N ILE A 47 -10.74 1.76 10.14
CA ILE A 47 -10.04 2.59 9.13
C ILE A 47 -8.57 2.21 9.05
N PHE A 48 -7.94 1.92 10.19
CA PHE A 48 -6.57 1.39 10.24
C PHE A 48 -6.44 0.09 9.44
N VAL A 49 -7.35 -0.87 9.65
CA VAL A 49 -7.35 -2.14 8.91
C VAL A 49 -7.54 -1.91 7.40
N TRP A 50 -8.49 -1.07 6.99
CA TRP A 50 -8.70 -0.77 5.57
C TRP A 50 -7.49 -0.12 4.93
N ASN A 51 -6.88 0.87 5.60
CA ASN A 51 -5.68 1.52 5.08
C ASN A 51 -4.54 0.50 4.94
N ALA A 52 -4.38 -0.42 5.89
CA ALA A 52 -3.36 -1.47 5.82
C ALA A 52 -3.61 -2.42 4.64
N LEU A 53 -4.86 -2.84 4.43
CA LEU A 53 -5.26 -3.69 3.31
C LEU A 53 -5.07 -2.98 1.96
N PHE A 54 -5.45 -1.71 1.85
CA PHE A 54 -5.24 -0.91 0.65
C PHE A 54 -3.76 -0.69 0.37
N THR A 55 -2.95 -0.42 1.39
CA THR A 55 -1.48 -0.33 1.29
C THR A 55 -0.88 -1.65 0.78
N ALA A 56 -1.43 -2.79 1.25
CA ALA A 56 -1.01 -4.12 0.86
C ALA A 56 -1.48 -4.55 -0.53
N MET A 57 -2.53 -3.93 -1.06
CA MET A 57 -3.25 -4.36 -2.27
C MET A 57 -2.34 -4.63 -3.49
N PRO A 58 -1.37 -3.77 -3.86
CA PRO A 58 -0.51 -4.04 -5.02
C PRO A 58 0.29 -5.33 -4.88
N MET A 59 0.79 -5.61 -3.67
CA MET A 59 1.59 -6.80 -3.37
C MET A 59 0.73 -8.06 -3.31
N ILE A 60 -0.49 -7.96 -2.75
CA ILE A 60 -1.47 -9.06 -2.75
C ILE A 60 -1.85 -9.41 -4.19
N ALA A 61 -2.14 -8.41 -5.02
CA ALA A 61 -2.49 -8.63 -6.42
C ALA A 61 -1.37 -9.30 -7.21
N LEU A 62 -0.11 -8.93 -6.96
CA LEU A 62 1.06 -9.60 -7.53
C LEU A 62 1.22 -11.04 -7.03
N ALA A 63 1.00 -11.29 -5.74
CA ALA A 63 1.08 -12.63 -5.15
C ALA A 63 0.06 -13.62 -5.73
N LEU A 64 -1.05 -13.11 -6.29
CA LEU A 64 -2.08 -13.90 -6.96
C LEU A 64 -1.77 -14.19 -8.45
N GLN A 65 -0.70 -13.61 -9.00
CA GLN A 65 -0.23 -13.92 -10.35
C GLN A 65 0.46 -15.28 -10.40
N ALA A 66 0.41 -15.95 -11.56
CA ALA A 66 1.09 -17.24 -11.74
C ALA A 66 2.62 -17.10 -11.72
N ARG A 67 3.12 -15.94 -12.14
CA ARG A 67 4.52 -15.53 -12.12
C ARG A 67 4.62 -14.12 -11.56
N GLN A 68 5.59 -13.89 -10.70
CA GLN A 68 5.81 -12.61 -10.04
C GLN A 68 7.29 -12.27 -10.06
N HIS A 69 7.59 -11.02 -10.40
CA HIS A 69 8.94 -10.50 -10.45
C HIS A 69 9.21 -9.70 -9.19
N LEU A 70 10.37 -9.92 -8.56
CA LEU A 70 10.76 -9.23 -7.34
C LEU A 70 10.73 -7.70 -7.52
N LEU A 71 11.22 -7.19 -8.65
CA LEU A 71 11.17 -5.76 -8.97
C LEU A 71 9.75 -5.19 -8.92
N ALA A 72 8.76 -5.85 -9.54
CA ALA A 72 7.37 -5.35 -9.52
C ALA A 72 6.82 -5.31 -8.08
N TRP A 73 7.21 -6.29 -7.26
CA TRP A 73 6.83 -6.36 -5.85
C TRP A 73 7.46 -5.23 -5.03
N LEU A 74 8.76 -5.00 -5.20
CA LEU A 74 9.49 -3.90 -4.56
C LEU A 74 8.97 -2.52 -5.00
N THR A 75 8.61 -2.35 -6.27
CA THR A 75 8.00 -1.11 -6.77
C THR A 75 6.66 -0.85 -6.09
N GLY A 76 5.81 -1.87 -5.96
CA GLY A 76 4.53 -1.74 -5.25
C GLY A 76 4.72 -1.35 -3.79
N PHE A 77 5.64 -2.03 -3.09
CA PHE A 77 5.99 -1.69 -1.71
C PHE A 77 6.50 -0.25 -1.58
N ALA A 78 7.47 0.14 -2.41
CA ALA A 78 8.09 1.46 -2.36
C ALA A 78 7.08 2.58 -2.68
N ALA A 79 6.24 2.39 -3.69
CA ALA A 79 5.21 3.36 -4.06
C ALA A 79 4.17 3.53 -2.95
N SER A 80 3.68 2.43 -2.37
CA SER A 80 2.75 2.47 -1.23
C SER A 80 3.37 3.17 -0.01
N ALA A 81 4.61 2.83 0.34
CA ALA A 81 5.31 3.43 1.47
C ALA A 81 5.57 4.93 1.26
N TRP A 82 6.01 5.31 0.06
CA TRP A 82 6.26 6.71 -0.31
C TRP A 82 4.99 7.55 -0.23
N LEU A 83 3.87 7.04 -0.72
CA LEU A 83 2.62 7.77 -0.71
C LEU A 83 2.07 7.96 0.70
N THR A 84 2.11 6.90 1.53
CA THR A 84 1.77 7.01 2.95
C THR A 84 2.64 8.06 3.65
N TRP A 85 3.95 8.03 3.40
CA TRP A 85 4.89 9.02 3.94
C TRP A 85 4.56 10.47 3.51
N TRP A 86 4.27 10.69 2.23
CA TRP A 86 3.88 12.00 1.74
C TRP A 86 2.60 12.53 2.41
N TRP A 87 1.59 11.66 2.57
CA TRP A 87 0.35 12.04 3.25
C TRP A 87 0.56 12.31 4.73
N LEU A 88 1.40 11.52 5.39
CA LEU A 88 1.79 11.72 6.78
C LEU A 88 2.42 13.10 7.00
N GLN A 89 3.36 13.49 6.15
CA GLN A 89 4.01 14.80 6.24
C GLN A 89 3.00 15.94 6.17
N LYS A 90 2.01 15.85 5.29
CA LYS A 90 0.91 16.82 5.21
C LYS A 90 0.08 16.83 6.50
N GLY A 91 -0.26 15.65 7.03
CA GLY A 91 -1.01 15.54 8.29
C GLY A 91 -0.27 16.15 9.48
N ILE A 92 1.04 15.91 9.60
CA ILE A 92 1.89 16.50 10.64
C ILE A 92 1.94 18.02 10.48
N ALA A 93 2.22 18.51 9.27
CA ALA A 93 2.32 19.94 9.00
C ALA A 93 1.02 20.68 9.33
N TYR A 94 -0.13 20.10 8.96
CA TYR A 94 -1.45 20.65 9.26
C TYR A 94 -1.74 20.74 10.77
N GLN A 95 -1.32 19.72 11.55
CA GLN A 95 -1.51 19.73 13.01
C GLN A 95 -0.57 20.70 13.72
N LEU A 96 0.64 20.94 13.18
CA LEU A 96 1.60 21.87 13.75
C LEU A 96 1.27 23.33 13.43
N ASN A 97 0.77 23.61 12.22
CA ASN A 97 0.42 24.95 11.77
C ASN A 97 -1.01 24.95 11.19
N PRO A 98 -2.04 24.97 12.05
CA PRO A 98 -3.42 25.04 11.58
C PRO A 98 -3.66 26.41 10.94
N ASP A 99 -3.62 26.45 9.61
CA ASP A 99 -3.79 27.67 8.80
C ASP A 99 -5.26 27.99 8.48
N GLY A 100 -6.18 27.16 8.97
CA GLY A 100 -7.62 27.28 8.71
C GLY A 100 -8.01 26.96 7.27
N SER A 101 -7.06 26.55 6.42
CA SER A 101 -7.36 25.98 5.12
C SER A 101 -8.05 24.64 5.35
N GLY A 102 -9.21 24.42 4.72
CA GLY A 102 -9.95 23.18 4.87
C GLY A 102 -9.12 21.95 4.47
N VAL A 103 -9.66 20.76 4.74
CA VAL A 103 -9.02 19.50 4.36
C VAL A 103 -8.67 19.49 2.86
N ASP A 104 -7.44 19.11 2.52
CA ASP A 104 -6.99 18.90 1.13
C ASP A 104 -7.73 17.71 0.51
N MET A 105 -8.93 18.00 -0.01
CA MET A 105 -9.81 17.02 -0.64
C MET A 105 -9.15 16.36 -1.86
N GLY A 106 -8.34 17.12 -2.61
CA GLY A 106 -7.62 16.60 -3.77
C GLY A 106 -6.61 15.52 -3.35
N GLY A 107 -5.82 15.80 -2.32
CA GLY A 107 -4.91 14.83 -1.73
C GLY A 107 -5.62 13.62 -1.13
N ALA A 108 -6.77 13.80 -0.47
CA ALA A 108 -7.57 12.70 0.07
C ALA A 108 -8.11 11.78 -1.04
N MET A 109 -8.60 12.35 -2.15
CA MET A 109 -9.05 11.56 -3.30
C MET A 109 -7.88 10.81 -3.96
N LEU A 110 -6.70 11.44 -4.07
CA LEU A 110 -5.50 10.76 -4.55
C LEU A 110 -5.15 9.55 -3.68
N MET A 111 -5.19 9.68 -2.35
CA MET A 111 -4.94 8.58 -1.42
C MET A 111 -5.96 7.44 -1.56
N LEU A 112 -7.23 7.77 -1.81
CA LEU A 112 -8.28 6.77 -2.01
C LEU A 112 -8.07 5.95 -3.29
N PHE A 113 -7.67 6.59 -4.39
CA PHE A 113 -7.51 5.92 -5.69
C PHE A 113 -6.12 5.34 -5.93
N ALA A 114 -5.09 5.83 -5.24
CA ALA A 114 -3.73 5.39 -5.45
C ALA A 114 -3.49 3.88 -5.29
N PRO A 115 -4.08 3.16 -4.32
CA PRO A 115 -3.95 1.71 -4.22
C PRO A 115 -4.28 0.99 -5.53
N PHE A 116 -5.33 1.43 -6.22
CA PHE A 116 -5.77 0.84 -7.50
C PHE A 116 -4.81 1.18 -8.64
N VAL A 117 -4.35 2.44 -8.71
CA VAL A 117 -3.41 2.90 -9.73
C VAL A 117 -2.05 2.21 -9.58
N ILE A 118 -1.52 2.15 -8.36
CA ILE A 118 -0.27 1.45 -8.04
C ILE A 118 -0.39 -0.03 -8.36
N THR A 119 -1.52 -0.66 -8.01
CA THR A 119 -1.79 -2.06 -8.36
C THR A 119 -1.74 -2.30 -9.86
N ALA A 120 -2.45 -1.47 -10.65
CA ALA A 120 -2.45 -1.57 -12.11
C ALA A 120 -1.04 -1.41 -12.70
N ALA A 121 -0.27 -0.42 -12.21
CA ALA A 121 1.10 -0.18 -12.64
C ALA A 121 2.03 -1.37 -12.31
N CYS A 122 1.89 -1.96 -11.12
CA CYS A 122 2.67 -3.12 -10.70
C CYS A 122 2.36 -4.35 -11.54
N LEU A 123 1.09 -4.61 -11.83
CA LEU A 123 0.67 -5.71 -12.71
C LEU A 123 1.20 -5.52 -14.14
N TRP A 124 1.13 -4.29 -14.66
CA TRP A 124 1.69 -3.95 -15.96
C TRP A 124 3.22 -4.16 -16.00
N LEU A 125 3.94 -3.69 -14.99
CA LEU A 125 5.39 -3.87 -14.86
C LEU A 125 5.76 -5.35 -14.77
N ASN A 126 5.04 -6.12 -13.96
CA ASN A 126 5.23 -7.57 -13.85
C ASN A 126 5.07 -8.26 -15.21
N LYS A 127 4.07 -7.89 -16.00
CA LYS A 127 3.86 -8.42 -17.36
C LYS A 127 5.01 -8.04 -18.30
N ARG A 128 5.53 -6.82 -18.21
CA ARG A 128 6.66 -6.35 -19.03
C ARG A 128 7.97 -7.09 -18.71
N LEU A 129 8.17 -7.47 -17.46
CA LEU A 129 9.34 -8.21 -16.99
C LEU A 129 9.28 -9.71 -17.33
N PHE A 130 8.10 -10.22 -17.71
CA PHE A 130 7.92 -11.56 -18.29
C PHE A 130 7.38 -11.49 -19.73
N PRO A 131 8.16 -10.97 -20.70
CA PRO A 131 7.66 -10.73 -22.06
C PRO A 131 7.43 -12.02 -22.88
N ASN A 132 8.01 -13.16 -22.47
CA ASN A 132 8.04 -14.38 -23.29
C ASN A 132 6.71 -15.13 -23.43
N ASP A 133 5.64 -14.72 -22.73
CA ASP A 133 4.33 -15.40 -22.85
C ASP A 133 3.40 -14.76 -23.91
N ALA A 134 3.82 -13.70 -24.60
CA ALA A 134 3.04 -13.11 -25.69
C ALA A 134 3.26 -13.82 -27.06
N ASN A 135 4.35 -14.57 -27.22
CA ASN A 135 4.79 -15.14 -28.51
C ASN A 135 5.30 -16.60 -28.44
N GLY A 136 4.71 -17.45 -27.59
CA GLY A 136 4.76 -18.91 -27.83
C GLY A 136 5.32 -19.79 -26.72
N SER A 137 4.47 -20.66 -26.21
CA SER A 137 4.59 -22.13 -26.26
C SER A 137 3.28 -22.75 -25.77
#